data_AF-A0A953YT65-F1
#
_entry.id   AF-A0A953YT65-F1
#
_cell.length_a   1.000
_cell.length_b   1.000
_cell.length_c   1.000
_cell.angle_alpha   90.00
_cell.angle_beta   90.00
_cell.angle_gamma   90.00
#
_symmetry.space_group_name_H-M   'P 1'
#
loop_
_entity.id
_entity.type
_entity.pdbx_description
1 polymer ?
#
loop_
_entity_poly.entity_id
_entity_poly.type
_entity_poly.pdbx_seq_one_letter_code
_entity_poly.pdbx_strand_id
1 'polypeptide(L)'
;MRMLRHDVRDIPTAFGLAFDLQRVTQAGAALSWTLLVTMGVFTLLAWRIDGSWLSVGGVFGAWQLVVDQPWTPTKALVAVFVLGGWWTGFAYLCAPVQRSAAMDIARDERDRNPNIPFLSRQAAFVPAIAMIPPALCFLLLLLWSLLTYIPGATGGVLVGITLPLALVLVVFGASFMVVAIAAAPMMGPAATIEGRDYLEALSRAMSYVMQRPGRYFAYWAAKIGVVAASLLVGGLVLGVAWGMVCGAMWMVGQGDLAMAAMREATIQGTGRFEGNEAALTIGMVFWATVFLLVSWLMVVGLSSDVLIYLLMRYRVDGVTFDKITVAEEELKKFKTATETAEEAEEARKRFDDQQEKQQAGQKLEKPESEAQPTGAEPG
;
A
#
# COMPACT_ATOMS: atom_id res chain seq x y z
N MET A 1 1.97 -28.68 22.81
CA MET A 1 1.89 -27.80 21.62
C MET A 1 2.56 -28.51 20.45
N ARG A 2 1.85 -28.74 19.34
CA ARG A 2 2.50 -29.22 18.11
C ARG A 2 3.33 -28.07 17.56
N MET A 3 4.65 -28.23 17.49
CA MET A 3 5.48 -27.34 16.67
C MET A 3 5.10 -27.57 15.20
N LEU A 4 4.23 -26.72 14.67
CA LEU A 4 4.02 -26.63 13.23
C LEU A 4 5.35 -26.17 12.61
N ARG A 5 5.96 -27.05 11.79
CA ARG A 5 7.17 -26.69 11.05
C ARG A 5 6.74 -25.83 9.87
N HIS A 6 6.87 -24.52 10.01
CA HIS A 6 6.66 -23.58 8.92
C HIS A 6 7.81 -23.66 7.90
N ASP A 7 7.47 -23.78 6.62
CA ASP A 7 8.43 -23.97 5.52
C ASP A 7 7.96 -23.29 4.23
N VAL A 8 8.77 -23.37 3.17
CA VAL A 8 8.45 -22.87 1.81
C VAL A 8 7.06 -23.31 1.31
N ARG A 9 6.59 -24.45 1.80
CA ARG A 9 5.26 -25.03 1.48
C ARG A 9 4.08 -24.19 1.97
N ASP A 10 4.33 -23.22 2.84
CA ASP A 10 3.30 -22.31 3.32
C ASP A 10 3.08 -21.13 2.36
N ILE A 11 3.98 -20.88 1.38
CA ILE A 11 3.85 -19.76 0.43
C ILE A 11 2.56 -19.80 -0.41
N PRO A 12 2.05 -20.95 -0.85
CA PRO A 12 0.73 -21.05 -1.47
C PRO A 12 -0.43 -20.55 -0.60
N THR A 13 -0.28 -20.45 0.74
CA THR A 13 -1.35 -19.87 1.59
C THR A 13 -1.60 -18.39 1.26
N ALA A 14 -0.61 -17.67 0.73
CA ALA A 14 -0.75 -16.30 0.25
C ALA A 14 -1.81 -16.17 -0.86
N PHE A 15 -2.01 -17.22 -1.67
CA PHE A 15 -3.08 -17.27 -2.66
C PHE A 15 -4.47 -17.27 -2.00
N GLY A 16 -4.64 -18.05 -0.94
CA GLY A 16 -5.90 -18.12 -0.17
C GLY A 16 -6.24 -16.79 0.50
N LEU A 17 -5.23 -16.09 1.03
CA LEU A 17 -5.37 -14.78 1.69
C LEU A 17 -5.81 -13.67 0.73
N ALA A 18 -5.60 -13.86 -0.58
CA ALA A 18 -5.94 -12.87 -1.59
C ALA A 18 -7.44 -12.85 -1.96
N PHE A 19 -8.22 -13.86 -1.58
CA PHE A 19 -9.68 -13.87 -1.83
C PHE A 19 -10.49 -12.97 -0.89
N ASP A 20 -9.83 -12.20 -0.03
CA ASP A 20 -10.50 -11.19 0.78
C ASP A 20 -10.81 -9.94 -0.07
N LEU A 21 -12.11 -9.71 -0.33
CA LEU A 21 -12.59 -8.55 -1.11
C LEU A 21 -12.16 -7.21 -0.49
N GLN A 22 -12.04 -7.11 0.84
CA GLN A 22 -11.59 -5.89 1.49
C GLN A 22 -10.12 -5.59 1.15
N ARG A 23 -9.26 -6.62 1.11
CA ARG A 23 -7.86 -6.45 0.69
C ARG A 23 -7.76 -6.09 -0.78
N VAL A 24 -8.56 -6.74 -1.63
CA VAL A 24 -8.58 -6.46 -3.07
C VAL A 24 -9.02 -5.03 -3.36
N THR A 25 -10.04 -4.52 -2.66
CA THR A 25 -10.48 -3.12 -2.82
C THR A 25 -9.43 -2.12 -2.31
N GLN A 26 -8.74 -2.40 -1.21
CA GLN A 26 -7.63 -1.57 -0.73
C GLN A 26 -6.43 -1.58 -1.69
N ALA A 27 -6.05 -2.74 -2.23
CA ALA A 27 -5.02 -2.85 -3.26
C ALA A 27 -5.45 -2.14 -4.56
N GLY A 28 -6.73 -2.24 -4.92
CA GLY A 28 -7.32 -1.47 -6.01
C GLY A 28 -7.16 0.03 -5.79
N ALA A 29 -7.47 0.55 -4.60
CA ALA A 29 -7.23 1.95 -4.28
C ALA A 29 -5.74 2.33 -4.43
N ALA A 30 -4.80 1.46 -4.03
CA ALA A 30 -3.36 1.69 -4.19
C ALA A 30 -2.93 1.74 -5.68
N LEU A 31 -3.51 0.89 -6.52
CA LEU A 31 -3.30 0.93 -7.97
C LEU A 31 -3.93 2.18 -8.59
N SER A 32 -5.14 2.56 -8.18
CA SER A 32 -5.79 3.80 -8.62
C SER A 32 -4.95 5.02 -8.24
N TRP A 33 -4.35 5.05 -7.05
CA TRP A 33 -3.40 6.08 -6.64
C TRP A 33 -2.18 6.13 -7.57
N THR A 34 -1.63 4.96 -7.91
CA THR A 34 -0.50 4.86 -8.86
C THR A 34 -0.85 5.41 -10.24
N LEU A 35 -2.04 5.07 -10.75
CA LEU A 35 -2.53 5.60 -12.01
C LEU A 35 -2.79 7.11 -11.93
N LEU A 36 -3.38 7.59 -10.84
CA LEU A 36 -3.67 9.01 -10.64
C LEU A 36 -2.39 9.84 -10.62
N VAL A 37 -1.36 9.41 -9.89
CA VAL A 37 -0.10 10.16 -9.81
C VAL A 37 0.64 10.14 -11.15
N THR A 38 0.75 8.97 -11.78
CA THR A 38 1.44 8.86 -13.07
C THR A 38 0.70 9.62 -14.17
N MET A 39 -0.60 9.37 -14.35
CA MET A 39 -1.41 10.07 -15.36
C MET A 39 -1.54 11.56 -15.07
N GLY A 40 -1.65 11.97 -13.80
CA GLY A 40 -1.70 13.38 -13.43
C GLY A 40 -0.43 14.13 -13.85
N VAL A 41 0.74 13.52 -13.62
CA VAL A 41 2.02 14.11 -14.03
C VAL A 41 2.13 14.19 -15.56
N PHE A 42 1.81 13.11 -16.28
CA PHE A 42 1.86 13.13 -17.74
C PHE A 42 0.82 14.08 -18.35
N THR A 43 -0.35 14.23 -17.74
CA THR A 43 -1.39 15.16 -18.19
C THR A 43 -0.93 16.61 -18.02
N LEU A 44 -0.32 16.95 -16.88
CA LEU A 44 0.22 18.29 -16.65
C LEU A 44 1.36 18.61 -17.62
N LEU A 45 2.21 17.63 -17.91
CA LEU A 45 3.29 17.77 -18.89
C LEU A 45 2.75 17.90 -20.32
N ALA A 46 1.78 17.07 -20.72
CA ALA A 46 1.12 17.14 -22.02
C ALA A 46 0.50 18.52 -22.24
N TRP A 47 -0.32 18.97 -21.27
CA TRP A 47 -0.93 20.30 -21.29
C TRP A 47 0.10 21.42 -21.45
N ARG A 48 1.28 21.29 -20.83
CA ARG A 48 2.35 22.27 -20.94
C ARG A 48 2.98 22.33 -22.34
N ILE A 49 3.00 21.21 -23.07
CA ILE A 49 3.65 21.07 -24.37
C ILE A 49 2.72 21.52 -25.51
N ASP A 50 1.52 20.97 -25.57
CA ASP A 50 0.62 21.12 -26.73
C ASP A 50 -0.74 21.73 -26.36
N GLY A 51 -0.97 22.08 -25.09
CA GLY A 51 -2.24 22.60 -24.60
C GLY A 51 -3.37 21.57 -24.55
N SER A 52 -3.11 20.31 -24.91
CA SER A 52 -4.10 19.25 -24.89
C SER A 52 -4.26 18.66 -23.49
N TRP A 53 -5.50 18.45 -23.09
CA TRP A 53 -5.83 17.72 -21.87
C TRP A 53 -6.08 16.26 -22.23
N LEU A 54 -5.33 15.34 -21.61
CA LEU A 54 -5.57 13.88 -21.65
C LEU A 54 -5.52 13.23 -23.04
N SER A 55 -4.87 13.85 -24.03
CA SER A 55 -4.68 13.17 -25.33
C SER A 55 -3.62 12.07 -25.20
N VAL A 56 -3.88 10.89 -25.77
CA VAL A 56 -2.90 9.77 -25.77
C VAL A 56 -1.59 10.20 -26.42
N GLY A 57 -1.68 10.98 -27.51
CA GLY A 57 -0.52 11.56 -28.19
C GLY A 57 0.26 12.53 -27.30
N GLY A 58 -0.43 13.38 -26.54
CA GLY A 58 0.20 14.31 -25.59
C GLY A 58 0.88 13.59 -24.42
N VAL A 59 0.26 12.54 -23.88
CA VAL A 59 0.87 11.70 -22.83
C VAL A 59 2.14 11.01 -23.33
N PHE A 60 2.10 10.44 -24.53
CA PHE A 60 3.28 9.80 -25.13
C PHE A 60 4.37 10.82 -25.50
N GLY A 61 4.00 12.00 -26.02
CA GLY A 61 4.92 13.11 -26.27
C GLY A 61 5.56 13.63 -24.98
N ALA A 62 4.79 13.72 -23.89
CA ALA A 62 5.31 14.05 -22.57
C ALA A 62 6.30 13.01 -22.05
N TRP A 63 6.02 11.71 -22.25
CA TRP A 63 6.96 10.62 -21.93
C TRP A 63 8.27 10.76 -22.71
N GLN A 64 8.20 10.94 -24.03
CA GLN A 64 9.39 11.13 -24.86
C GLN A 64 10.20 12.36 -24.41
N LEU A 65 9.53 13.48 -24.11
CA LEU A 65 10.20 14.68 -23.62
C LEU A 65 10.94 14.44 -22.29
N VAL A 66 10.34 13.65 -21.38
CA VAL A 66 10.98 13.30 -20.10
C VAL A 66 12.23 12.45 -20.32
N VAL A 67 12.20 11.52 -21.28
CA VAL A 67 13.31 10.60 -21.57
C VAL A 67 14.44 11.27 -22.38
N ASP A 68 14.09 12.06 -23.39
CA ASP A 68 15.07 12.57 -24.37
C ASP A 68 15.81 13.82 -23.90
N GLN A 69 15.24 14.55 -22.95
CA GLN A 69 15.83 15.81 -22.49
C GLN A 69 16.80 15.58 -21.33
N PRO A 70 17.93 16.32 -21.28
CA PRO A 70 18.87 16.21 -20.18
C PRO A 70 18.21 16.52 -18.84
N TRP A 71 18.71 15.85 -17.80
CA TRP A 71 18.27 16.07 -16.42
C TRP A 71 18.69 17.45 -15.96
N THR A 72 17.70 18.31 -15.69
CA THR A 72 17.91 19.60 -15.04
C THR A 72 17.60 19.48 -13.55
N PRO A 73 18.17 20.34 -12.68
CA PRO A 73 17.86 20.32 -11.24
C PRO A 73 16.35 20.42 -10.96
N THR A 74 15.63 21.20 -11.76
CA THR A 74 14.17 21.34 -11.66
C THR A 74 13.45 20.02 -11.95
N LYS A 75 13.87 19.25 -12.97
CA LYS A 75 13.28 17.94 -13.26
C LYS A 75 13.59 16.91 -12.19
N ALA A 76 14.81 16.92 -11.66
CA ALA A 76 15.18 16.06 -10.54
C ALA A 76 14.28 16.34 -9.33
N LEU A 77 14.06 17.61 -9.00
CA LEU A 77 13.17 18.02 -7.92
C LEU A 77 11.72 17.56 -8.18
N VAL A 78 11.17 17.79 -9.38
CA VAL A 78 9.83 17.31 -9.76
C VAL A 78 9.74 15.79 -9.64
N ALA A 79 10.74 15.04 -10.15
CA ALA A 79 10.78 13.59 -10.04
C ALA A 79 10.80 13.13 -8.58
N VAL A 80 11.57 13.78 -7.71
CA VAL A 80 11.60 13.49 -6.26
C VAL A 80 10.23 13.72 -5.63
N PHE A 81 9.55 14.83 -5.92
CA PHE A 81 8.20 15.09 -5.39
C PHE A 81 7.15 14.10 -5.91
N VAL A 82 7.21 13.76 -7.19
CA VAL A 82 6.31 12.78 -7.82
C VAL A 82 6.52 11.39 -7.24
N LEU A 83 7.77 10.93 -7.18
CA LEU A 83 8.11 9.63 -6.60
C LEU A 83 7.79 9.59 -5.10
N GLY A 84 8.07 10.67 -4.37
CA GLY A 84 7.74 10.78 -2.95
C GLY A 84 6.23 10.75 -2.70
N GLY A 85 5.45 11.51 -3.47
CA GLY A 85 3.99 11.53 -3.38
C GLY A 85 3.36 10.19 -3.79
N TRP A 86 3.85 9.61 -4.91
CA TRP A 86 3.47 8.27 -5.35
C TRP A 86 3.71 7.24 -4.25
N TRP A 87 4.94 7.18 -3.75
CA TRP A 87 5.37 6.24 -2.72
C TRP A 87 4.55 6.39 -1.43
N THR A 88 4.36 7.63 -0.97
CA THR A 88 3.61 7.94 0.26
C THR A 88 2.19 7.39 0.20
N GLY A 89 1.43 7.71 -0.85
CA GLY A 89 0.06 7.22 -0.96
C GLY A 89 0.00 5.72 -1.25
N PHE A 90 0.91 5.18 -2.07
CA PHE A 90 0.97 3.75 -2.35
C PHE A 90 1.18 2.95 -1.07
N ALA A 91 2.19 3.31 -0.30
CA ALA A 91 2.56 2.56 0.88
C ALA A 91 1.57 2.81 2.04
N TYR A 92 0.92 3.98 2.13
CA TYR A 92 -0.23 4.22 3.01
C TYR A 92 -1.38 3.25 2.73
N LEU A 93 -1.68 2.97 1.46
CA LEU A 93 -2.77 2.09 1.06
C LEU A 93 -2.42 0.60 1.16
N CYS A 94 -1.13 0.24 1.04
CA CYS A 94 -0.66 -1.14 1.18
C CYS A 94 -0.52 -1.62 2.63
N ALA A 95 -0.23 -0.72 3.57
CA ALA A 95 0.05 -1.10 4.96
C ALA A 95 -1.11 -1.85 5.66
N PRO A 96 -2.39 -1.46 5.50
CA PRO A 96 -3.51 -2.22 6.06
C PRO A 96 -3.64 -3.64 5.48
N VAL A 97 -3.33 -3.81 4.19
CA VAL A 97 -3.32 -5.12 3.52
C VAL A 97 -2.26 -6.02 4.14
N GLN A 98 -1.04 -5.52 4.31
CA GLN A 98 0.06 -6.28 4.93
C GLN A 98 -0.24 -6.63 6.39
N ARG A 99 -0.78 -5.68 7.16
CA ARG A 99 -1.13 -5.92 8.58
C ARG A 99 -2.23 -6.96 8.72
N SER A 100 -3.31 -6.85 7.93
CA SER A 100 -4.40 -7.83 7.97
C SER A 100 -3.91 -9.23 7.56
N ALA A 101 -3.10 -9.33 6.50
CA ALA A 101 -2.50 -10.60 6.10
C ALA A 101 -1.60 -11.18 7.20
N ALA A 102 -0.84 -10.35 7.91
CA ALA A 102 0.00 -10.80 9.01
C ALA A 102 -0.81 -11.35 10.19
N MET A 103 -1.93 -10.71 10.54
CA MET A 103 -2.83 -11.18 11.61
C MET A 103 -3.47 -12.53 11.25
N ASP A 104 -3.96 -12.68 10.02
CA ASP A 104 -4.51 -13.96 9.53
C ASP A 104 -3.45 -15.07 9.60
N ILE A 105 -2.22 -14.81 9.12
CA ILE A 105 -1.14 -15.82 9.09
C ILE A 105 -0.70 -16.22 10.50
N ALA A 106 -0.56 -15.25 11.40
CA ALA A 106 0.04 -15.48 12.71
C ALA A 106 -0.92 -16.03 13.75
N ARG A 107 -2.17 -15.56 13.72
CA ARG A 107 -3.15 -15.84 14.78
C ARG A 107 -4.34 -16.66 14.32
N ASP A 108 -4.50 -16.89 13.01
CA ASP A 108 -5.74 -17.44 12.42
C ASP A 108 -6.98 -16.60 12.83
N GLU A 109 -6.75 -15.35 13.22
CA GLU A 109 -7.78 -14.38 13.60
C GLU A 109 -8.12 -13.59 12.35
N ARG A 110 -9.24 -13.94 11.71
CA ARG A 110 -9.85 -13.14 10.64
C ARG A 110 -10.45 -11.88 11.25
N ASP A 111 -9.59 -10.93 11.56
CA ASP A 111 -9.94 -9.77 12.36
C ASP A 111 -10.85 -8.82 11.56
N ARG A 112 -11.95 -8.36 12.19
CA ARG A 112 -13.01 -7.61 11.50
C ARG A 112 -12.65 -6.13 11.26
N ASN A 113 -11.52 -5.65 11.79
CA ASN A 113 -11.13 -4.25 11.61
C ASN A 113 -9.61 -4.03 11.53
N PRO A 114 -9.01 -4.11 10.33
CA PRO A 114 -7.57 -3.90 10.15
C PRO A 114 -7.13 -2.44 10.29
N ASN A 115 -8.07 -1.50 10.50
CA ASN A 115 -7.80 -0.06 10.58
C ASN A 115 -7.30 0.35 11.96
N ILE A 116 -6.08 -0.04 12.32
CA ILE A 116 -5.34 0.63 13.40
C ILE A 116 -4.53 1.77 12.75
N PRO A 117 -4.93 3.04 12.94
CA PRO A 117 -4.76 4.07 11.92
C PRO A 117 -3.49 4.93 12.01
N PHE A 118 -2.48 4.66 12.84
CA PHE A 118 -1.36 5.60 12.96
C PHE A 118 0.04 5.00 12.80
N LEU A 119 0.38 3.98 13.59
CA LEU A 119 1.72 3.37 13.53
C LEU A 119 1.99 2.59 12.22
N SER A 120 0.95 2.05 11.60
CA SER A 120 1.05 1.35 10.30
C SER A 120 1.29 2.28 9.10
N ARG A 121 0.92 3.57 9.21
CA ARG A 121 1.03 4.53 8.10
C ARG A 121 2.44 5.07 7.91
N GLN A 122 3.15 5.07 9.01
CA GLN A 122 4.54 5.42 9.12
C GLN A 122 5.42 4.34 8.44
N ALA A 123 5.09 3.05 8.61
CA ALA A 123 5.76 1.90 7.98
C ALA A 123 5.95 2.03 6.46
N ALA A 124 5.06 2.78 5.83
CA ALA A 124 5.07 3.10 4.42
C ALA A 124 6.37 3.76 3.94
N PHE A 125 7.04 4.54 4.80
CA PHE A 125 8.21 5.34 4.44
C PHE A 125 9.54 4.59 4.54
N VAL A 126 9.57 3.37 5.09
CA VAL A 126 10.82 2.67 5.39
C VAL A 126 11.70 2.46 4.15
N PRO A 127 11.18 2.05 2.97
CA PRO A 127 12.03 1.92 1.79
C PRO A 127 12.55 3.25 1.24
N ALA A 128 11.81 4.34 1.41
CA ALA A 128 12.30 5.67 1.04
C ALA A 128 13.44 6.11 1.98
N ILE A 129 13.29 5.86 3.28
CA ILE A 129 14.35 6.13 4.28
C ILE A 129 15.59 5.27 4.01
N ALA A 130 15.42 4.03 3.54
CA ALA A 130 16.51 3.16 3.10
C ALA A 130 17.35 3.78 1.97
N MET A 131 16.79 4.68 1.18
CA MET A 131 17.51 5.34 0.09
C MET A 131 18.32 6.56 0.56
N ILE A 132 18.20 6.98 1.82
CA ILE A 132 18.96 8.13 2.34
C ILE A 132 20.47 7.87 2.34
N PRO A 133 21.01 6.75 2.86
CA PRO A 133 22.46 6.49 2.80
C PRO A 133 23.05 6.47 1.38
N PRO A 134 22.49 5.73 0.40
CA PRO A 134 23.03 5.75 -0.96
C PRO A 134 22.84 7.10 -1.65
N ALA A 135 21.74 7.82 -1.37
CA ALA A 135 21.55 9.19 -1.86
C ALA A 135 22.59 10.15 -1.28
N LEU A 136 22.96 10.01 -0.01
CA LEU A 136 24.03 10.80 0.62
C LEU A 136 25.39 10.49 -0.01
N CYS A 137 25.72 9.22 -0.24
CA CYS A 137 26.93 8.84 -0.97
C CYS A 137 26.95 9.43 -2.38
N PHE A 138 25.83 9.37 -3.10
CA PHE A 138 25.69 9.98 -4.42
C PHE A 138 25.87 11.50 -4.38
N LEU A 139 25.29 12.18 -3.40
CA LEU A 139 25.48 13.63 -3.20
C LEU A 139 26.96 13.97 -2.95
N LEU A 140 27.64 13.21 -2.10
CA LEU A 140 29.07 13.40 -1.85
C LEU A 140 29.91 13.18 -3.12
N LEU A 141 29.51 12.26 -3.99
CA LEU A 141 30.15 12.05 -5.30
C LEU A 141 29.89 13.20 -6.27
N LEU A 142 28.69 13.78 -6.26
CA LEU A 142 28.40 15.00 -7.03
C LEU A 142 29.25 16.17 -6.53
N LEU A 143 29.37 16.35 -5.23
CA LEU A 143 30.25 17.37 -4.64
C LEU A 143 31.72 17.11 -4.98
N TRP A 144 32.14 15.84 -4.96
CA TRP A 144 33.47 15.44 -5.41
C TRP A 144 33.70 15.78 -6.89
N SER A 145 32.69 15.61 -7.76
CA SER A 145 32.80 15.97 -9.17
C SER A 145 33.01 17.47 -9.40
N LEU A 146 32.64 18.33 -8.46
CA LEU A 146 32.95 19.77 -8.56
C LEU A 146 34.45 20.05 -8.57
N LEU A 147 35.29 19.15 -8.00
CA LEU A 147 36.75 19.29 -8.06
C LEU A 147 37.28 19.21 -9.50
N THR A 148 36.57 18.54 -10.42
CA THR A 148 37.00 18.45 -11.83
C THR A 148 36.85 19.77 -12.58
N TYR A 149 36.13 20.74 -12.02
CA TYR A 149 35.99 22.08 -12.60
C TYR A 149 37.14 23.03 -12.24
N ILE A 150 38.06 22.64 -11.36
CA ILE A 150 39.24 23.44 -11.03
C ILE A 150 40.21 23.40 -12.24
N PRO A 151 40.49 24.55 -12.90
CA PRO A 151 41.32 24.56 -14.08
C PRO A 151 42.79 24.27 -13.77
N GLY A 152 43.48 23.64 -14.72
CA GLY A 152 44.92 23.38 -14.67
C GLY A 152 45.31 22.05 -14.00
N ALA A 153 46.62 21.86 -13.82
CA ALA A 153 47.19 20.62 -13.28
C ALA A 153 46.78 20.37 -11.81
N THR A 154 46.50 21.43 -11.05
CA THR A 154 46.09 21.35 -9.64
C THR A 154 44.76 20.60 -9.47
N GLY A 155 43.77 20.86 -10.33
CA GLY A 155 42.49 20.13 -10.33
C GLY A 155 42.69 18.65 -10.61
N GLY A 156 43.48 18.30 -11.63
CA GLY A 156 43.80 16.92 -11.96
C GLY A 156 44.52 16.17 -10.83
N VAL A 157 45.48 16.80 -10.16
CA VAL A 157 46.19 16.22 -9.01
C VAL A 157 45.24 16.02 -7.82
N LEU A 158 44.39 17.00 -7.50
CA LEU A 158 43.40 16.87 -6.43
C LEU A 158 42.40 15.73 -6.69
N VAL A 159 41.88 15.65 -7.92
CA VAL A 159 40.99 14.55 -8.35
C VAL A 159 41.72 13.22 -8.24
N GLY A 160 42.96 13.11 -8.71
CA GLY A 160 43.76 11.89 -8.62
C GLY A 160 44.00 11.43 -7.19
N ILE A 161 44.33 12.35 -6.28
CA ILE A 161 44.56 12.06 -4.85
C ILE A 161 43.26 11.64 -4.15
N THR A 162 42.13 12.27 -4.48
CA THR A 162 40.83 12.02 -3.84
C THR A 162 40.03 10.88 -4.49
N LEU A 163 40.44 10.41 -5.67
CA LEU A 163 39.78 9.33 -6.41
C LEU A 163 39.62 8.03 -5.60
N PRO A 164 40.63 7.54 -4.83
CA PRO A 164 40.44 6.34 -4.01
C PRO A 164 39.31 6.49 -2.99
N LEU A 165 39.14 7.68 -2.40
CA LEU A 165 38.05 7.97 -1.47
C LEU A 165 36.69 7.99 -2.19
N ALA A 166 36.62 8.59 -3.38
CA ALA A 166 35.43 8.56 -4.23
C ALA A 166 35.04 7.12 -4.62
N LEU A 167 36.01 6.28 -4.97
CA LEU A 167 35.77 4.86 -5.26
C LEU A 167 35.20 4.11 -4.05
N VAL A 168 35.73 4.34 -2.85
CA VAL A 168 35.17 3.76 -1.62
C VAL A 168 33.72 4.20 -1.41
N LEU A 169 33.40 5.49 -1.64
CA LEU A 169 32.04 6.00 -1.54
C LEU A 169 31.10 5.36 -2.57
N VAL A 170 31.54 5.17 -3.82
CA VAL A 170 30.77 4.48 -4.87
C VAL A 170 30.49 3.05 -4.46
N VAL A 171 31.52 2.29 -4.07
CA VAL A 171 31.37 0.88 -3.69
C VAL A 171 30.46 0.72 -2.48
N PHE A 172 30.63 1.57 -1.45
CA PHE A 172 29.78 1.56 -0.26
C PHE A 172 28.33 1.92 -0.61
N GLY A 173 28.11 3.02 -1.34
CA GLY A 173 26.78 3.45 -1.76
C GLY A 173 26.07 2.42 -2.64
N ALA A 174 26.78 1.83 -3.61
CA ALA A 174 26.25 0.78 -4.48
C ALA A 174 25.91 -0.49 -3.68
N SER A 175 26.78 -0.92 -2.77
CA SER A 175 26.53 -2.10 -1.93
C SER A 175 25.31 -1.90 -1.04
N PHE A 176 25.17 -0.72 -0.41
CA PHE A 176 24.01 -0.38 0.39
C PHE A 176 22.74 -0.35 -0.47
N MET A 177 22.80 0.25 -1.67
CA MET A 177 21.67 0.31 -2.59
C MET A 177 21.21 -1.10 -3.01
N VAL A 178 22.13 -2.00 -3.33
CA VAL A 178 21.81 -3.40 -3.68
C VAL A 178 21.11 -4.10 -2.51
N VAL A 179 21.64 -3.97 -1.29
CA VAL A 179 21.02 -4.57 -0.09
C VAL A 179 19.67 -3.93 0.22
N ALA A 180 19.53 -2.61 0.10
CA ALA A 180 18.27 -1.90 0.33
C ALA A 180 17.19 -2.31 -0.67
N ILE A 181 17.53 -2.42 -1.97
CA ILE A 181 16.62 -2.91 -3.01
C ILE A 181 16.22 -4.35 -2.73
N ALA A 182 17.17 -5.22 -2.38
CA ALA A 182 16.88 -6.60 -2.02
C ALA A 182 15.99 -6.69 -0.76
N ALA A 183 16.20 -5.84 0.24
CA ALA A 183 15.42 -5.85 1.48
C ALA A 183 14.06 -5.15 1.36
N ALA A 184 13.85 -4.30 0.34
CA ALA A 184 12.67 -3.46 0.18
C ALA A 184 11.32 -4.20 0.33
N PRO A 185 11.13 -5.41 -0.25
CA PRO A 185 9.87 -6.14 -0.10
C PRO A 185 9.52 -6.50 1.36
N MET A 186 10.53 -6.69 2.23
CA MET A 186 10.32 -7.05 3.64
C MET A 186 10.19 -5.84 4.57
N MET A 187 10.55 -4.63 4.12
CA MET A 187 10.53 -3.43 4.97
C MET A 187 9.10 -3.04 5.38
N GLY A 188 8.14 -3.14 4.46
CA GLY A 188 6.71 -2.90 4.76
C GLY A 188 6.17 -3.89 5.80
N PRO A 189 6.31 -5.21 5.59
CA PRO A 189 5.99 -6.22 6.59
C PRO A 189 6.67 -6.00 7.94
N ALA A 190 7.98 -5.74 7.95
CA ALA A 190 8.72 -5.51 9.19
C ALA A 190 8.12 -4.37 10.01
N ALA A 191 7.85 -3.24 9.35
CA ALA A 191 7.32 -2.08 10.04
C ALA A 191 5.83 -2.24 10.42
N THR A 192 5.01 -2.93 9.62
CA THR A 192 3.59 -3.16 9.93
C THR A 192 3.38 -4.19 11.05
N ILE A 193 4.25 -5.20 11.15
CA ILE A 193 4.16 -6.31 12.11
C ILE A 193 4.81 -5.95 13.44
N GLU A 194 5.97 -5.29 13.42
CA GLU A 194 6.67 -4.96 14.65
C GLU A 194 6.14 -3.67 15.28
N GLY A 195 5.59 -2.75 14.47
CA GLY A 195 5.10 -1.45 14.95
C GLY A 195 6.17 -0.59 15.61
N ARG A 196 7.46 -0.86 15.32
CA ARG A 196 8.63 -0.15 15.87
C ARG A 196 9.17 0.89 14.89
N ASP A 197 10.12 1.69 15.36
CA ASP A 197 10.79 2.74 14.58
C ASP A 197 11.29 2.25 13.21
N TYR A 198 11.24 3.15 12.22
CA TYR A 198 11.64 2.84 10.84
C TYR A 198 13.05 2.29 10.70
N LEU A 199 13.98 2.82 11.50
CA LEU A 199 15.38 2.40 11.47
C LEU A 199 15.54 0.97 11.97
N GLU A 200 14.70 0.55 12.92
CA GLU A 200 14.68 -0.83 13.39
C GLU A 200 14.11 -1.76 12.32
N ALA A 201 12.96 -1.41 11.73
CA ALA A 201 12.37 -2.18 10.64
C ALA A 201 13.33 -2.30 9.43
N LEU A 202 13.99 -1.19 9.06
CA LEU A 202 14.99 -1.13 8.01
C LEU A 202 16.19 -2.04 8.32
N SER A 203 16.78 -1.88 9.49
CA SER A 203 17.98 -2.63 9.89
C SER A 203 17.70 -4.13 9.99
N ARG A 204 16.53 -4.54 10.48
CA ARG A 204 16.12 -5.97 10.49
C ARG A 204 15.93 -6.53 9.09
N ALA A 205 15.20 -5.81 8.22
CA ALA A 205 15.00 -6.27 6.85
C ALA A 205 16.33 -6.46 6.10
N MET A 206 17.27 -5.51 6.23
CA MET A 206 18.61 -5.64 5.64
C MET A 206 19.43 -6.75 6.30
N SER A 207 19.37 -6.87 7.64
CA SER A 207 20.06 -7.90 8.40
C SER A 207 19.64 -9.31 7.96
N TYR A 208 18.34 -9.56 7.77
CA TYR A 208 17.84 -10.86 7.31
C TYR A 208 18.38 -11.24 5.92
N VAL A 209 18.43 -10.28 4.98
CA VAL A 209 18.99 -10.50 3.65
C VAL A 209 20.48 -10.84 3.75
N MET A 210 21.24 -10.12 4.58
CA MET A 210 22.69 -10.33 4.72
C MET A 210 23.05 -11.62 5.48
N GLN A 211 22.27 -12.01 6.50
CA GLN A 211 22.59 -13.18 7.33
C GLN A 211 22.29 -14.51 6.62
N ARG A 212 21.24 -14.58 5.80
CA ARG A 212 20.81 -15.81 5.13
C ARG A 212 20.38 -15.56 3.67
N PRO A 213 21.25 -14.99 2.81
CA PRO A 213 20.87 -14.55 1.46
C PRO A 213 20.32 -15.70 0.61
N GLY A 214 20.92 -16.89 0.67
CA GLY A 214 20.47 -18.04 -0.11
C GLY A 214 19.03 -18.48 0.22
N ARG A 215 18.64 -18.43 1.50
CA ARG A 215 17.25 -18.74 1.91
C ARG A 215 16.29 -17.64 1.52
N TYR A 216 16.71 -16.39 1.70
CA TYR A 216 15.93 -15.22 1.27
C TYR A 216 15.60 -15.30 -0.23
N PHE A 217 16.59 -15.52 -1.09
CA PHE A 217 16.38 -15.62 -2.54
C PHE A 217 15.56 -16.87 -2.93
N ALA A 218 15.67 -17.98 -2.20
CA ALA A 218 14.80 -19.14 -2.41
C ALA A 218 13.32 -18.80 -2.11
N TYR A 219 13.04 -18.07 -1.03
CA TYR A 219 11.69 -17.61 -0.73
C TYR A 219 11.19 -16.57 -1.75
N TRP A 220 12.06 -15.69 -2.22
CA TRP A 220 11.71 -14.71 -3.26
C TRP A 220 11.40 -15.40 -4.60
N ALA A 221 12.18 -16.41 -4.99
CA ALA A 221 11.88 -17.24 -6.16
C ALA A 221 10.54 -17.97 -6.02
N ALA A 222 10.24 -18.51 -4.83
CA ALA A 222 8.94 -19.12 -4.55
C ALA A 222 7.79 -18.11 -4.63
N LYS A 223 7.97 -16.87 -4.14
CA LYS A 223 7.00 -15.77 -4.33
C LYS A 223 6.75 -15.51 -5.82
N ILE A 224 7.78 -15.40 -6.64
CA ILE A 224 7.62 -15.21 -8.09
C ILE A 224 6.83 -16.36 -8.69
N GLY A 225 7.15 -17.61 -8.30
CA GLY A 225 6.40 -18.79 -8.74
C GLY A 225 4.91 -18.71 -8.39
N VAL A 226 4.57 -18.33 -7.17
CA VAL A 226 3.17 -18.17 -6.73
C VAL A 226 2.47 -17.03 -7.45
N VAL A 227 3.11 -15.87 -7.62
CA VAL A 227 2.51 -14.74 -8.35
C VAL A 227 2.31 -15.09 -9.83
N ALA A 228 3.29 -15.73 -10.46
CA ALA A 228 3.18 -16.16 -11.86
C ALA A 228 2.08 -17.22 -12.05
N ALA A 229 2.00 -18.23 -11.17
CA ALA A 229 0.92 -19.21 -11.20
C ALA A 229 -0.44 -18.54 -10.98
N SER A 230 -0.53 -17.59 -10.06
CA SER A 230 -1.75 -16.81 -9.79
C SER A 230 -2.17 -16.00 -11.02
N LEU A 231 -1.23 -15.38 -11.72
CA LEU A 231 -1.47 -14.63 -12.97
C LEU A 231 -2.00 -15.56 -14.07
N LEU A 232 -1.40 -16.74 -14.24
CA LEU A 232 -1.85 -17.72 -15.24
C LEU A 232 -3.27 -18.21 -14.94
N VAL A 233 -3.56 -18.58 -13.69
CA VAL A 233 -4.89 -19.04 -13.27
C VAL A 233 -5.92 -17.92 -13.39
N GLY A 234 -5.64 -16.73 -12.84
CA GLY A 234 -6.54 -15.59 -12.90
C GLY A 234 -6.76 -15.10 -14.34
N GLY A 235 -5.71 -15.08 -15.16
CA GLY A 235 -5.80 -14.74 -16.58
C GLY A 235 -6.61 -15.75 -17.38
N LEU A 236 -6.46 -17.05 -17.10
CA LEU A 236 -7.28 -18.10 -17.73
C LEU A 236 -8.75 -17.98 -17.33
N VAL A 237 -9.05 -17.79 -16.04
CA VAL A 237 -10.43 -17.59 -15.56
C VAL A 237 -11.05 -16.36 -16.22
N LEU A 238 -10.32 -15.25 -16.27
CA LEU A 238 -10.77 -14.02 -16.92
C LEU A 238 -11.00 -14.21 -18.43
N GLY A 239 -10.08 -14.90 -19.11
CA GLY A 239 -10.18 -15.20 -20.53
C GLY A 239 -11.38 -16.10 -20.86
N VAL A 240 -11.63 -17.13 -20.05
CA VAL A 240 -12.82 -17.99 -20.19
C VAL A 240 -14.10 -17.19 -19.95
N ALA A 241 -14.14 -16.35 -18.91
CA ALA A 241 -15.30 -15.51 -18.61
C ALA A 241 -15.63 -14.56 -19.77
N TRP A 242 -14.63 -13.85 -20.31
CA TRP A 242 -14.83 -12.97 -21.46
C TRP A 242 -15.11 -13.73 -22.76
N GLY A 243 -14.54 -14.91 -22.94
CA GLY A 243 -14.90 -15.81 -24.05
C GLY A 243 -16.37 -16.21 -24.01
N MET A 244 -16.92 -16.49 -22.83
CA MET A 244 -18.35 -16.76 -22.64
C MET A 244 -19.21 -15.53 -22.93
N VAL A 245 -18.81 -14.33 -22.47
CA VAL A 245 -19.53 -13.08 -22.76
C VAL A 245 -19.57 -12.80 -24.26
N CYS A 246 -18.43 -12.85 -24.94
CA CYS A 246 -18.35 -12.67 -26.40
C CYS A 246 -19.15 -13.74 -27.14
N GLY A 247 -19.07 -15.01 -26.72
CA GLY A 247 -19.85 -16.11 -27.29
C GLY A 247 -21.36 -15.88 -27.15
N ALA A 248 -21.82 -15.42 -25.99
CA ALA A 248 -23.23 -15.08 -25.77
C ALA A 248 -23.69 -13.92 -26.67
N MET A 249 -22.89 -12.87 -26.83
CA MET A 249 -23.19 -11.78 -27.75
C MET A 249 -23.30 -12.26 -29.20
N TRP A 250 -22.40 -13.15 -29.61
CA TRP A 250 -22.46 -13.78 -30.93
C TRP A 250 -23.76 -14.57 -31.15
N MET A 251 -24.20 -15.34 -30.15
CA MET A 251 -25.44 -16.13 -30.24
C MET A 251 -26.70 -15.27 -30.40
N VAL A 252 -26.69 -14.01 -29.94
CA VAL A 252 -27.82 -13.06 -30.07
C VAL A 252 -27.69 -12.18 -31.33
N GLY A 253 -26.72 -12.46 -32.20
CA GLY A 253 -26.48 -11.70 -33.43
C GLY A 253 -25.75 -10.37 -33.21
N GLN A 254 -25.12 -10.16 -32.05
CA GLN A 254 -24.32 -8.98 -31.69
C GLN A 254 -22.81 -9.24 -31.83
N GLY A 255 -22.41 -10.10 -32.78
CA GLY A 255 -21.02 -10.50 -32.97
C GLY A 255 -20.08 -9.34 -33.35
N ASP A 256 -20.56 -8.42 -34.20
CA ASP A 256 -19.79 -7.24 -34.61
C ASP A 256 -19.52 -6.30 -33.44
N LEU A 257 -20.48 -6.15 -32.52
CA LEU A 257 -20.32 -5.36 -31.30
C LEU A 257 -19.26 -5.97 -30.38
N ALA A 258 -19.26 -7.30 -30.21
CA ALA A 258 -18.25 -8.00 -29.42
C ALA A 258 -16.84 -7.84 -30.01
N MET A 259 -16.71 -7.95 -31.34
CA MET A 259 -15.44 -7.75 -32.04
C MET A 259 -14.96 -6.30 -31.94
N ALA A 260 -15.86 -5.32 -32.10
CA ALA A 260 -15.55 -3.92 -31.91
C ALA A 260 -15.09 -3.64 -30.47
N ALA A 261 -15.78 -4.17 -29.47
CA ALA A 261 -15.41 -4.03 -28.07
C ALA A 261 -14.03 -4.63 -27.76
N MET A 262 -13.73 -5.82 -28.29
CA MET A 262 -12.41 -6.45 -28.13
C MET A 262 -11.32 -5.66 -28.85
N ARG A 263 -11.61 -5.12 -30.03
CA ARG A 263 -10.67 -4.26 -30.77
C ARG A 263 -10.34 -3.01 -29.96
N GLU A 264 -11.35 -2.34 -29.39
CA GLU A 264 -11.17 -1.17 -28.53
C GLU A 264 -10.46 -1.52 -27.21
N ALA A 265 -10.71 -2.71 -26.66
CA ALA A 265 -10.02 -3.18 -25.46
C ALA A 265 -8.53 -3.48 -25.71
N THR A 266 -8.13 -3.81 -26.94
CA THR A 266 -6.73 -4.03 -27.30
C THR A 266 -6.01 -2.73 -27.70
N ILE A 267 -4.68 -2.69 -27.53
CA ILE A 267 -3.80 -1.52 -27.80
C ILE A 267 -3.87 -1.02 -29.27
N GLN A 268 -4.58 -1.70 -30.16
CA GLN A 268 -4.81 -1.29 -31.55
C GLN A 268 -5.83 -0.14 -31.70
N GLY A 269 -6.50 0.28 -30.63
CA GLY A 269 -7.35 1.48 -30.64
C GLY A 269 -6.52 2.73 -30.94
N THR A 270 -6.88 3.47 -31.98
CA THR A 270 -6.16 4.68 -32.46
C THR A 270 -6.24 5.88 -31.51
N GLY A 271 -6.76 5.70 -30.29
CA GLY A 271 -7.06 6.78 -29.34
C GLY A 271 -8.15 7.74 -29.83
N ARG A 272 -8.72 7.51 -31.02
CA ARG A 272 -9.87 8.24 -31.53
C ARG A 272 -11.13 7.46 -31.15
N PHE A 273 -11.85 8.00 -30.17
CA PHE A 273 -13.17 7.53 -29.74
C PHE A 273 -14.25 7.86 -30.79
N GLU A 274 -14.01 7.53 -32.06
CA GLU A 274 -14.99 7.68 -33.16
C GLU A 274 -15.89 6.43 -33.29
N GLY A 275 -15.86 5.54 -32.30
CA GLY A 275 -16.53 4.24 -32.31
C GLY A 275 -17.88 4.20 -31.58
N ASN A 276 -18.59 3.10 -31.80
CA ASN A 276 -19.86 2.72 -31.15
C ASN A 276 -19.77 2.80 -29.61
N GLU A 277 -20.58 3.66 -28.99
CA GLU A 277 -20.58 3.89 -27.53
C GLU A 277 -20.76 2.61 -26.69
N ALA A 278 -21.53 1.64 -27.22
CA ALA A 278 -21.71 0.35 -26.56
C ALA A 278 -20.41 -0.48 -26.57
N ALA A 279 -19.65 -0.44 -27.66
CA ALA A 279 -18.36 -1.14 -27.73
C ALA A 279 -17.36 -0.54 -26.72
N LEU A 280 -17.35 0.79 -26.59
CA LEU A 280 -16.53 1.49 -25.62
C LEU A 280 -16.88 1.09 -24.19
N THR A 281 -18.16 1.04 -23.85
CA THR A 281 -18.62 0.67 -22.50
C THR A 281 -18.22 -0.76 -22.16
N ILE A 282 -18.35 -1.70 -23.10
CA ILE A 282 -17.91 -3.09 -22.91
C ILE A 282 -16.38 -3.15 -22.74
N GLY A 283 -15.62 -2.39 -23.53
CA GLY A 283 -14.17 -2.26 -23.37
C GLY A 283 -13.75 -1.71 -22.01
N MET A 284 -14.46 -0.72 -21.47
CA MET A 284 -14.22 -0.20 -20.12
C MET A 284 -14.49 -1.27 -19.05
N VAL A 285 -15.56 -2.05 -19.19
CA VAL A 285 -15.86 -3.16 -18.27
C VAL A 285 -14.76 -4.23 -18.33
N PHE A 286 -14.24 -4.54 -19.52
CA PHE A 286 -13.08 -5.42 -19.69
C PHE A 286 -11.87 -4.90 -18.91
N TRP A 287 -11.47 -3.65 -19.12
CA TRP A 287 -10.35 -3.05 -18.39
C TRP A 287 -10.58 -2.96 -16.88
N ALA A 288 -11.81 -2.73 -16.43
CA ALA A 288 -12.15 -2.78 -15.00
C ALA A 288 -11.95 -4.19 -14.41
N THR A 289 -12.28 -5.26 -15.15
CA THR A 289 -12.01 -6.64 -14.71
C THR A 289 -10.51 -6.98 -14.72
N VAL A 290 -9.74 -6.49 -15.70
CA VAL A 290 -8.27 -6.60 -15.71
C VAL A 290 -7.67 -5.86 -14.51
N PHE A 291 -8.16 -4.65 -14.22
CA PHE A 291 -7.73 -3.88 -13.06
C PHE A 291 -8.00 -4.62 -11.74
N LEU A 292 -9.17 -5.27 -11.62
CA LEU A 292 -9.50 -6.11 -10.47
C LEU A 292 -8.54 -7.32 -10.36
N LEU A 293 -8.20 -7.97 -11.47
CA LEU A 293 -7.20 -9.04 -11.50
C LEU A 293 -5.83 -8.56 -11.02
N VAL A 294 -5.36 -7.40 -11.50
CA VAL A 294 -4.08 -6.81 -11.06
C VAL A 294 -4.13 -6.42 -9.57
N SER A 295 -5.25 -5.88 -9.09
CA SER A 295 -5.48 -5.57 -7.67
C SER A 295 -5.35 -6.84 -6.81
N TRP A 296 -5.97 -7.93 -7.25
CA TRP A 296 -5.89 -9.21 -6.57
C TRP A 296 -4.46 -9.79 -6.58
N LEU A 297 -3.74 -9.71 -7.72
CA LEU A 297 -2.33 -10.13 -7.80
C LEU A 297 -1.42 -9.31 -6.88
N MET A 298 -1.71 -8.03 -6.72
CA MET A 298 -1.01 -7.18 -5.77
C MET A 298 -1.21 -7.66 -4.33
N VAL A 299 -2.43 -8.07 -3.94
CA VAL A 299 -2.67 -8.69 -2.62
C VAL A 299 -1.89 -9.99 -2.45
N VAL A 300 -1.82 -10.86 -3.47
CA VAL A 300 -0.99 -12.08 -3.44
C VAL A 300 0.49 -11.72 -3.20
N GLY A 301 0.99 -10.70 -3.91
CA GLY A 301 2.36 -10.21 -3.76
C GLY A 301 2.67 -9.69 -2.36
N LEU A 302 1.80 -8.82 -1.83
CA LEU A 302 1.94 -8.24 -0.49
C LEU A 302 1.83 -9.29 0.62
N SER A 303 0.92 -10.25 0.48
CA SER A 303 0.76 -11.35 1.44
C SER A 303 1.97 -12.28 1.42
N SER A 304 2.56 -12.50 0.24
CA SER A 304 3.81 -13.26 0.12
C SER A 304 4.97 -12.54 0.80
N ASP A 305 5.06 -11.21 0.69
CA ASP A 305 6.10 -10.43 1.38
C ASP A 305 6.02 -10.54 2.91
N VAL A 306 4.80 -10.51 3.45
CA VAL A 306 4.53 -10.76 4.86
C VAL A 306 5.03 -12.14 5.29
N LEU A 307 4.70 -13.17 4.51
CA LEU A 307 5.12 -14.52 4.82
C LEU A 307 6.64 -14.72 4.71
N ILE A 308 7.29 -14.14 3.70
CA ILE A 308 8.75 -14.16 3.57
C ILE A 308 9.39 -13.55 4.82
N TYR A 309 8.91 -12.38 5.23
CA TYR A 309 9.42 -11.71 6.42
C TYR A 309 9.23 -12.55 7.69
N LEU A 310 8.05 -13.15 7.90
CA LEU A 310 7.78 -14.04 9.04
C LEU A 310 8.68 -15.28 9.03
N LEU A 311 8.86 -15.91 7.87
CA LEU A 311 9.75 -17.05 7.69
C LEU A 311 11.21 -16.67 7.98
N MET A 312 11.67 -15.52 7.49
CA MET A 312 13.02 -15.03 7.77
C MET A 312 13.22 -14.72 9.25
N ARG A 313 12.27 -14.04 9.89
CA ARG A 313 12.25 -13.76 11.33
C ARG A 313 12.33 -15.04 12.16
N TYR A 314 11.54 -16.06 11.82
CA TYR A 314 11.60 -17.35 12.51
C TYR A 314 12.96 -18.04 12.33
N ARG A 315 13.54 -17.99 11.12
CA ARG A 315 14.81 -18.67 10.83
C ARG A 315 16.03 -17.96 11.38
N VAL A 316 16.00 -16.64 11.47
CA VAL A 316 17.11 -15.80 11.90
C VAL A 316 17.04 -15.57 13.41
N ASP A 317 15.88 -15.15 13.93
CA ASP A 317 15.72 -14.76 15.33
C ASP A 317 15.14 -15.88 16.21
N GLY A 318 14.63 -16.97 15.61
CA GLY A 318 13.94 -18.03 16.37
C GLY A 318 12.58 -17.60 16.92
N VAL A 319 12.04 -16.46 16.47
CA VAL A 319 10.77 -15.92 16.95
C VAL A 319 9.61 -16.56 16.18
N THR A 320 8.69 -17.17 16.91
CA THR A 320 7.49 -17.83 16.38
C THR A 320 6.46 -16.82 15.86
N PHE A 321 5.57 -17.28 14.96
CA PHE A 321 4.64 -16.40 14.25
C PHE A 321 3.61 -15.75 15.16
N ASP A 322 3.21 -16.42 16.25
CA ASP A 322 2.27 -15.95 17.28
C ASP A 322 2.75 -14.67 17.99
N LYS A 323 4.06 -14.44 18.05
CA LYS A 323 4.67 -13.24 18.65
C LYS A 323 4.65 -12.04 17.71
N ILE A 324 3.48 -11.72 17.14
CA ILE A 324 3.24 -10.39 16.57
C ILE A 324 3.01 -9.43 17.72
N THR A 325 3.95 -8.49 17.90
CA THR A 325 3.80 -7.38 18.82
C THR A 325 2.77 -6.42 18.25
N VAL A 326 1.48 -6.68 18.50
CA VAL A 326 0.52 -5.58 18.52
C VAL A 326 1.03 -4.66 19.61
N ALA A 327 1.49 -3.46 19.26
CA ALA A 327 2.07 -2.53 20.21
C ALA A 327 1.17 -2.49 21.46
N GLU A 328 1.63 -3.10 22.55
CA GLU A 328 0.82 -3.29 23.77
C GLU A 328 0.35 -1.94 24.32
N GLU A 329 1.08 -0.87 24.00
CA GLU A 329 0.74 0.52 24.28
C GLU A 329 -0.49 1.03 23.52
N GLU A 330 -0.80 0.51 22.32
CA GLU A 330 -2.06 0.77 21.63
C GLU A 330 -3.20 -0.13 22.14
N LEU A 331 -2.91 -1.39 22.52
CA LEU A 331 -3.89 -2.23 23.22
C LEU A 331 -4.34 -1.61 24.55
N LYS A 332 -3.47 -0.86 25.23
CA LYS A 332 -3.83 -0.07 26.42
C LYS A 332 -4.66 1.18 26.12
N LYS A 333 -4.72 1.65 24.86
CA LYS A 333 -5.57 2.80 24.46
C LYS A 333 -6.99 2.38 24.14
N PHE A 334 -7.20 1.15 23.68
CA PHE A 334 -8.54 0.60 23.53
C PHE A 334 -8.97 0.04 24.88
N LYS A 335 -10.01 0.65 25.48
CA LYS A 335 -10.61 0.09 26.69
C LYS A 335 -10.95 -1.37 26.43
N THR A 336 -10.45 -2.26 27.27
CA THR A 336 -10.78 -3.68 27.15
C THR A 336 -12.30 -3.87 27.27
N ALA A 337 -12.84 -4.98 26.77
CA ALA A 337 -14.27 -5.27 26.91
C ALA A 337 -14.72 -5.23 28.38
N THR A 338 -13.83 -5.57 29.30
CA THR A 338 -13.99 -5.44 30.75
C THR A 338 -14.06 -3.98 31.21
N GLU A 339 -13.10 -3.12 30.80
CA GLU A 339 -13.14 -1.69 31.14
C GLU A 339 -14.33 -0.96 30.52
N THR A 340 -14.77 -1.39 29.33
CA THR A 340 -15.97 -0.86 28.66
C THR A 340 -17.24 -1.34 29.35
N ALA A 341 -17.26 -2.58 29.84
CA ALA A 341 -18.37 -3.11 30.62
C ALA A 341 -18.48 -2.42 31.98
N GLU A 342 -17.36 -2.17 32.66
CA GLU A 342 -17.31 -1.40 33.91
C GLU A 342 -17.77 0.04 33.70
N GLU A 343 -17.30 0.71 32.64
CA GLU A 343 -17.77 2.06 32.31
C GLU A 343 -19.26 2.09 31.94
N ALA A 344 -19.77 1.08 31.24
CA ALA A 344 -21.20 0.95 30.95
C ALA A 344 -22.03 0.69 32.22
N GLU A 345 -21.50 -0.06 33.19
CA GLU A 345 -22.14 -0.29 34.48
C GLU A 345 -22.13 0.98 35.35
N GLU A 346 -21.01 1.72 35.37
CA GLU A 346 -20.94 3.03 36.03
C GLU A 346 -21.91 4.03 35.39
N ALA A 347 -22.02 4.06 34.07
CA ALA A 347 -22.95 4.92 33.37
C ALA A 347 -24.41 4.59 33.71
N ARG A 348 -24.74 3.29 33.84
CA ARG A 348 -26.06 2.85 34.32
C ARG A 348 -26.33 3.32 35.74
N LYS A 349 -25.40 3.10 36.67
CA LYS A 349 -25.55 3.56 38.06
C LYS A 349 -25.75 5.06 38.15
N ARG A 350 -24.98 5.86 37.40
CA ARG A 350 -25.15 7.32 37.34
C ARG A 350 -26.51 7.74 36.78
N PHE A 351 -27.06 7.01 35.82
CA PHE A 351 -28.37 7.29 35.24
C PHE A 351 -29.50 6.96 36.23
N ASP A 352 -29.41 5.82 36.91
CA ASP A 352 -30.36 5.41 37.94
C ASP A 352 -30.36 6.40 39.12
N ASP A 353 -29.18 6.80 39.61
CA ASP A 353 -29.03 7.83 40.66
C ASP A 353 -29.65 9.18 40.26
N GLN A 354 -29.57 9.56 38.97
CA GLN A 354 -30.18 10.79 38.46
C GLN A 354 -31.71 10.68 38.41
N GLN A 355 -32.25 9.54 38.01
CA GLN A 355 -33.70 9.31 38.01
C GLN A 355 -34.27 9.33 39.44
N GLU A 356 -33.60 8.70 40.40
CA GLU A 356 -34.03 8.72 41.80
C GLU A 356 -34.05 10.14 42.36
N LYS A 357 -33.03 10.96 42.07
CA LYS A 357 -32.99 12.37 42.49
C LYS A 357 -34.10 13.20 41.85
N GLN A 358 -34.42 12.98 40.58
CA GLN A 358 -35.53 13.66 39.90
C GLN A 358 -36.90 13.28 40.49
N GLN A 359 -37.11 11.99 40.78
CA GLN A 359 -38.35 11.52 41.42
C GLN A 359 -38.48 12.04 42.86
N ALA A 360 -37.39 12.08 43.62
CA ALA A 360 -37.36 12.65 44.96
C ALA A 360 -37.65 14.16 44.94
N GLY A 361 -37.10 14.89 43.97
CA GLY A 361 -37.37 16.32 43.76
C GLY A 361 -38.84 16.60 43.42
N GLN A 362 -39.45 15.85 42.49
CA GLN A 362 -40.86 15.97 42.15
C GLN A 362 -41.81 15.67 43.33
N LYS A 363 -41.40 14.77 44.23
CA LYS A 363 -42.19 14.45 45.42
C LYS A 363 -42.17 15.56 46.47
N LEU A 364 -41.12 16.38 46.49
CA LEU A 364 -40.97 17.51 47.42
C LEU A 364 -41.60 18.81 46.90
N GLU A 365 -41.81 18.95 45.59
CA GLU A 365 -42.47 20.12 44.99
C GLU A 365 -44.02 20.07 45.00
N LYS A 366 -44.60 18.99 45.54
CA LYS A 366 -46.06 18.87 45.73
C LYS A 366 -46.49 18.99 47.19
N PRO A 367 -46.38 20.18 47.81
CA PRO A 367 -47.32 20.56 48.86
C PRO A 367 -47.98 21.91 48.57
N GLU A 368 -49.24 22.03 49.01
CA GLU A 368 -49.81 23.32 49.45
C GLU A 368 -50.37 24.31 48.40
N SER A 369 -51.07 23.83 47.36
CA SER A 369 -52.00 24.68 46.57
C SER A 369 -53.45 24.16 46.54
N GLU A 370 -53.82 23.26 47.46
CA GLU A 370 -55.22 22.85 47.69
C GLU A 370 -55.78 23.57 48.92
N ALA A 371 -55.89 24.89 48.83
CA ALA A 371 -56.76 25.66 49.71
C ALA A 371 -57.16 26.95 49.01
N GLN A 372 -58.26 26.94 48.25
CA GLN A 372 -59.20 28.06 48.14
C GLN A 372 -60.47 27.69 47.36
N PRO A 373 -61.58 28.43 47.55
CA PRO A 373 -62.84 27.83 47.93
C PRO A 373 -63.85 27.84 46.79
N THR A 374 -64.76 26.88 46.85
CA THR A 374 -66.02 26.84 46.13
C THR A 374 -66.92 28.03 46.45
N GLY A 375 -67.34 28.74 45.41
CA GLY A 375 -68.51 29.62 45.37
C GLY A 375 -68.64 30.18 43.95
N ALA A 376 -69.49 29.60 43.09
CA ALA A 376 -70.92 29.97 42.93
C ALA A 376 -71.05 31.45 42.49
N GLU A 377 -71.69 31.84 41.38
CA GLU A 377 -72.66 31.24 40.47
C GLU A 377 -72.69 32.13 39.19
N PRO A 378 -73.25 31.64 38.06
CA PRO A 378 -73.29 32.36 36.80
C PRO A 378 -74.54 33.25 36.66
N GLY A 379 -74.35 34.42 36.06
CA GLY A 379 -75.38 35.24 35.42
C GLY A 379 -74.98 35.53 33.99
#